data_AF-A0A946ALL3-F1
#
_entry.id   AF-A0A946ALL3-F1
#
_cell.length_a   1.000
_cell.length_b   1.000
_cell.length_c   1.000
_cell.angle_alpha   90.00
_cell.angle_beta   90.00
_cell.angle_gamma   90.00
#
_symmetry.space_group_name_H-M   'P 1'
#
loop_
_entity.id
_entity.type
_entity.pdbx_description
1 polymer ?
#
loop_
_entity_poly.entity_id
_entity_poly.type
_entity_poly.pdbx_seq_one_letter_code
_entity_poly.pdbx_strand_id
1 'polypeptide(L)'
;MKIYADKLLMTVSGLLFLMTASAQVEFGPISGDAELGKTSYYDYGCYGCHGFGGIGRKNLANDVSGIMFREDIFLTYLRGRSELNPLFPTQSMPNYPADSLSDADALDIYAYIRTFKDDPPDVEDIPALKAILDGAKAQ
;
A
#
# COMPACT_ATOMS: atom_id res chain seq x y z
N MET A 1 -26.41 25.43 68.77
CA MET A 1 -26.89 26.62 68.04
C MET A 1 -26.84 26.30 66.55
N LYS A 2 -27.93 26.56 65.84
CA LYS A 2 -28.31 25.97 64.55
C LYS A 2 -28.18 27.05 63.44
N ILE A 3 -27.75 26.63 62.24
CA ILE A 3 -28.09 27.18 60.88
C ILE A 3 -27.29 28.45 60.49
N TYR A 4 -26.76 28.66 59.27
CA TYR A 4 -27.25 28.50 57.89
C TYR A 4 -26.14 27.95 56.96
N ALA A 5 -26.33 26.93 56.11
CA ALA A 5 -27.31 26.68 55.03
C ALA A 5 -27.05 27.48 53.73
N ASP A 6 -26.76 26.69 52.70
CA ASP A 6 -27.09 26.83 51.27
C ASP A 6 -26.31 27.77 50.35
N LYS A 7 -25.58 27.10 49.44
CA LYS A 7 -25.39 27.33 47.99
C LYS A 7 -23.99 26.79 47.64
N LEU A 8 -23.73 25.98 46.62
CA LEU A 8 -24.47 25.64 45.41
C LEU A 8 -23.74 24.40 44.85
N LEU A 9 -24.44 23.27 44.74
CA LEU A 9 -24.01 22.19 43.86
C LEU A 9 -24.02 22.73 42.44
N MET A 10 -22.86 22.87 41.81
CA MET A 10 -22.74 22.98 40.36
C MET A 10 -21.70 21.99 39.86
N THR A 11 -22.22 20.83 39.47
CA THR A 11 -21.61 19.83 38.63
C THR A 11 -20.94 20.45 37.40
N VAL A 12 -19.63 20.26 37.24
CA VAL A 12 -18.96 20.40 35.95
C VAL A 12 -18.36 19.05 35.60
N SER A 13 -19.22 18.13 35.16
CA SER A 13 -18.78 16.91 34.48
C SER A 13 -18.42 17.29 33.04
N GLY A 14 -17.26 17.92 32.87
CA GLY A 14 -16.68 18.18 31.55
C GLY A 14 -16.03 16.91 31.04
N LEU A 15 -16.80 16.07 30.32
CA LEU A 15 -16.23 15.02 29.49
C LEU A 15 -15.42 15.69 28.37
N LEU A 16 -14.10 15.72 28.54
CA LEU A 16 -13.15 16.12 27.51
C LEU A 16 -13.11 15.01 26.46
N PHE A 17 -13.95 15.12 25.42
CA PHE A 17 -13.91 14.23 24.26
C PHE A 17 -12.64 14.56 23.46
N LEU A 18 -11.56 13.82 23.71
CA LEU A 18 -10.37 13.84 22.87
C LEU A 18 -10.76 13.27 21.50
N MET A 19 -11.07 14.16 20.56
CA MET A 19 -11.21 13.80 19.15
C MET A 19 -9.82 13.39 18.65
N THR A 20 -9.58 12.08 18.59
CA THR A 20 -8.41 11.53 17.91
C THR A 20 -8.57 11.81 16.42
N ALA A 21 -7.87 12.82 15.91
CA ALA A 21 -7.78 13.07 14.48
C ALA A 21 -7.00 11.93 13.83
N SER A 22 -7.69 11.10 13.05
CA SER A 22 -7.03 10.09 12.21
C SER A 22 -6.29 10.81 11.08
N ALA A 23 -4.96 10.75 11.08
CA ALA A 23 -4.17 11.21 9.94
C ALA A 23 -4.43 10.26 8.77
N GLN A 24 -5.13 10.75 7.73
CA GLN A 24 -5.32 10.01 6.49
C GLN A 24 -4.05 10.16 5.63
N VAL A 25 -3.57 9.05 5.05
CA VAL A 25 -2.46 9.11 4.10
C VAL A 25 -2.98 9.76 2.81
N GLU A 26 -2.48 10.94 2.49
CA GLU A 26 -2.83 11.63 1.25
C GLU A 26 -2.03 11.04 0.08
N PHE A 27 -2.75 10.66 -0.99
CA PHE A 27 -2.12 10.23 -2.22
C PHE A 27 -1.55 11.44 -2.97
N GLY A 28 -0.27 11.36 -3.31
CA GLY A 28 0.42 12.35 -4.12
C GLY A 28 0.00 12.31 -5.59
N PRO A 29 0.43 13.33 -6.36
CA PRO A 29 0.19 13.40 -7.78
C PRO A 29 0.78 12.19 -8.53
N ILE A 30 0.25 11.95 -9.72
CA ILE A 30 0.79 11.00 -10.70
C ILE A 30 1.22 11.84 -11.90
N SER A 31 2.51 11.88 -12.18
CA SER A 31 3.12 12.70 -13.22
C SER A 31 3.53 11.90 -14.46
N GLY A 32 3.71 10.58 -14.34
CA GLY A 32 4.07 9.69 -15.44
C GLY A 32 2.89 9.21 -16.30
N ASP A 33 3.22 8.56 -17.41
CA ASP A 33 2.31 7.94 -18.36
C ASP A 33 2.18 6.43 -18.08
N ALA A 34 0.96 5.99 -17.78
CA ALA A 34 0.67 4.60 -17.42
C ALA A 34 0.87 3.60 -18.57
N GLU A 35 0.71 4.01 -19.84
CA GLU A 35 0.91 3.11 -20.99
C GLU A 35 2.39 2.89 -21.26
N LEU A 36 3.21 3.94 -21.14
CA LEU A 36 4.67 3.81 -21.15
C LEU A 36 5.13 2.96 -19.96
N GLY A 37 4.57 3.23 -18.78
CA GLY A 37 4.86 2.51 -17.54
C GLY A 37 4.57 1.02 -17.61
N LYS A 38 3.47 0.64 -18.27
CA LYS A 38 3.13 -0.76 -18.51
C LYS A 38 4.18 -1.49 -19.32
N THR A 39 4.70 -0.84 -20.36
CA THR A 39 5.75 -1.39 -21.22
C THR A 39 7.01 -1.63 -20.39
N SER A 40 7.48 -0.61 -19.68
CA SER A 40 8.67 -0.73 -18.82
C SER A 40 8.47 -1.73 -17.66
N TYR A 41 7.30 -1.79 -17.04
CA TYR A 41 6.99 -2.77 -15.98
C TYR A 41 7.15 -4.23 -16.46
N TYR A 42 6.86 -4.49 -17.74
CA TYR A 42 7.05 -5.81 -18.35
C TYR A 42 8.50 -6.02 -18.78
N ASP A 43 9.13 -5.03 -19.42
CA ASP A 43 10.51 -5.12 -19.91
C ASP A 43 11.51 -5.34 -18.76
N TYR A 44 11.31 -4.68 -17.62
CA TYR A 44 12.13 -4.86 -16.42
C TYR A 44 11.72 -6.06 -15.56
N GLY A 45 10.70 -6.83 -15.99
CA GLY A 45 10.30 -8.08 -15.34
C GLY A 45 9.67 -7.92 -13.95
N CYS A 46 9.16 -6.74 -13.60
CA CYS A 46 8.63 -6.43 -12.27
C CYS A 46 7.50 -7.39 -11.87
N TYR A 47 6.69 -7.81 -12.83
CA TYR A 47 5.60 -8.78 -12.65
C TYR A 47 6.07 -10.15 -12.11
N GLY A 48 7.34 -10.52 -12.29
CA GLY A 48 7.86 -11.81 -11.86
C GLY A 48 7.79 -12.01 -10.33
N CYS A 49 7.92 -10.92 -9.57
CA CYS A 49 7.75 -10.95 -8.12
C CYS A 49 6.45 -10.28 -7.65
N HIS A 50 5.97 -9.29 -8.39
CA HIS A 50 4.83 -8.46 -7.98
C HIS A 50 3.51 -8.84 -8.64
N GLY A 51 3.51 -9.76 -9.60
CA GLY A 51 2.33 -10.17 -10.38
C GLY A 51 1.93 -9.14 -11.44
N PHE A 52 1.10 -9.54 -12.40
CA PHE A 52 0.67 -8.65 -13.48
C PHE A 52 -0.27 -7.54 -13.03
N GLY A 53 -1.05 -7.77 -11.97
CA GLY A 53 -1.94 -6.79 -11.34
C GLY A 53 -1.44 -6.28 -9.98
N GLY A 54 -0.14 -6.43 -9.69
CA GLY A 54 0.42 -5.99 -8.40
C GLY A 54 0.11 -6.91 -7.22
N ILE A 55 -0.44 -8.11 -7.45
CA ILE A 55 -0.64 -9.16 -6.45
C ILE A 55 0.28 -10.34 -6.78
N GLY A 56 1.22 -10.65 -5.90
CA GLY A 56 2.26 -11.63 -6.15
C GLY A 56 2.99 -12.06 -4.87
N ARG A 57 4.29 -12.37 -4.99
CA ARG A 57 5.12 -12.68 -3.81
C ARG A 57 5.28 -11.47 -2.90
N LYS A 58 5.26 -10.26 -3.49
CA LYS A 58 5.25 -8.97 -2.79
C LYS A 58 4.22 -8.08 -3.48
N ASN A 59 3.22 -7.59 -2.74
CA ASN A 59 2.15 -6.81 -3.35
C ASN A 59 2.57 -5.36 -3.60
N LEU A 60 2.09 -4.81 -4.72
CA LEU A 60 2.23 -3.42 -5.14
C LEU A 60 0.91 -2.71 -5.40
N ALA A 61 -0.22 -3.43 -5.42
CA ALA A 61 -1.53 -2.79 -5.59
C ALA A 61 -1.77 -1.73 -4.49
N ASN A 62 -2.44 -0.63 -4.86
CA ASN A 62 -2.40 0.63 -4.10
C ASN A 62 -3.11 0.58 -2.75
N ASP A 63 -4.07 -0.32 -2.62
CA ASP A 63 -4.87 -0.61 -1.42
C ASP A 63 -4.15 -1.52 -0.41
N VAL A 64 -3.07 -2.19 -0.84
CA VAL A 64 -2.30 -3.12 0.01
C VAL A 64 -0.84 -2.72 0.17
N SER A 65 -0.30 -1.89 -0.73
CA SER A 65 1.10 -1.45 -0.71
C SER A 65 1.30 -0.21 0.13
N GLY A 66 2.23 -0.29 1.10
CA GLY A 66 2.57 0.83 1.98
C GLY A 66 3.47 1.90 1.35
N ILE A 67 3.91 1.74 0.08
CA ILE A 67 4.91 2.63 -0.55
C ILE A 67 4.36 3.39 -1.77
N MET A 68 3.16 3.04 -2.25
CA MET A 68 2.61 3.57 -3.50
C MET A 68 1.85 4.89 -3.33
N PHE A 69 1.85 5.49 -2.14
CA PHE A 69 1.08 6.70 -1.87
C PHE A 69 1.70 7.98 -2.46
N ARG A 70 3.01 8.02 -2.73
CA ARG A 70 3.68 9.17 -3.36
C ARG A 70 4.87 8.75 -4.23
N GLU A 71 5.15 9.56 -5.24
CA GLU A 71 6.25 9.38 -6.19
C GLU A 71 7.65 9.43 -5.54
N ASP A 72 7.89 10.37 -4.62
CA ASP A 72 9.18 10.51 -3.93
C ASP A 72 9.50 9.28 -3.07
N ILE A 73 8.47 8.71 -2.43
CA ILE A 73 8.60 7.47 -1.66
C ILE A 73 8.91 6.32 -2.61
N PHE A 74 8.14 6.15 -3.68
CA PHE A 74 8.39 5.12 -4.67
C PHE A 74 9.80 5.19 -5.25
N LEU A 75 10.24 6.37 -5.69
CA LEU A 75 11.60 6.59 -6.19
C LEU A 75 12.63 6.26 -5.10
N THR A 76 12.43 6.69 -3.86
CA THR A 76 13.35 6.38 -2.75
C THR A 76 13.50 4.87 -2.54
N TYR A 77 12.41 4.10 -2.64
CA TYR A 77 12.45 2.63 -2.55
C TYR A 77 13.14 2.00 -3.76
N LEU A 78 12.83 2.47 -4.97
CA LEU A 78 13.39 1.96 -6.22
C LEU A 78 14.90 2.22 -6.33
N ARG A 79 15.34 3.41 -5.86
CA ARG A 79 16.75 3.81 -5.73
C ARG A 79 17.39 3.32 -4.43
N GLY A 80 16.61 2.62 -3.59
CA GLY A 80 16.98 2.09 -2.29
C GLY A 80 18.13 1.10 -2.40
N ARG A 81 19.32 1.65 -2.23
CA ARG A 81 20.65 1.13 -2.57
C ARG A 81 20.95 -0.29 -2.08
N SER A 82 21.54 -1.11 -2.97
CA SER A 82 22.20 -2.39 -2.62
C SER A 82 23.21 -2.26 -1.47
N GLU A 83 23.87 -1.10 -1.36
CA GLU A 83 24.92 -0.80 -0.37
C GLU A 83 24.40 -0.45 1.03
N LEU A 84 23.09 -0.29 1.24
CA LEU A 84 22.49 -0.30 2.58
C LEU A 84 22.09 -1.71 3.04
N ASN A 85 22.28 -2.73 2.20
CA ASN A 85 21.98 -4.12 2.50
C ASN A 85 23.24 -5.01 2.34
N PRO A 86 24.04 -5.19 3.41
CA PRO A 86 25.27 -5.97 3.35
C PRO A 86 24.94 -7.44 3.09
N LEU A 87 25.58 -8.05 2.07
CA LEU A 87 25.89 -9.47 1.82
C LEU A 87 24.96 -10.58 2.36
N PHE A 88 23.69 -10.29 2.66
CA PHE A 88 22.68 -11.23 3.11
C PHE A 88 21.56 -11.33 2.06
N PRO A 89 21.08 -12.54 1.74
CA PRO A 89 20.26 -12.88 0.57
C PRO A 89 18.81 -12.38 0.61
N THR A 90 18.48 -11.41 1.46
CA THR A 90 17.09 -10.96 1.69
C THR A 90 16.61 -9.85 0.75
N GLN A 91 17.49 -9.27 -0.08
CA GLN A 91 17.09 -8.36 -1.17
C GLN A 91 16.58 -9.19 -2.36
N SER A 92 15.34 -9.65 -2.31
CA SER A 92 14.68 -10.35 -3.43
C SER A 92 14.32 -9.42 -4.61
N MET A 93 14.31 -8.11 -4.40
CA MET A 93 14.02 -7.11 -5.44
C MET A 93 15.34 -6.55 -6.00
N PRO A 94 15.55 -6.53 -7.33
CA PRO A 94 16.73 -5.92 -7.94
C PRO A 94 16.85 -4.43 -7.64
N ASN A 95 18.09 -3.91 -7.61
CA ASN A 95 18.35 -2.48 -7.52
C ASN A 95 18.24 -1.84 -8.92
N TYR A 96 17.56 -0.69 -9.03
CA TYR A 96 17.40 0.06 -10.26
C TYR A 96 17.96 1.48 -10.07
N PRO A 97 19.27 1.70 -10.26
CA PRO A 97 19.84 3.04 -10.26
C PRO A 97 19.36 3.87 -11.47
N ALA A 98 19.42 5.20 -11.35
CA ALA A 98 18.86 6.14 -12.34
C ALA A 98 19.53 6.07 -13.73
N ASP A 99 20.75 5.53 -13.82
CA ASP A 99 21.46 5.27 -15.07
C ASP A 99 20.94 4.00 -15.80
N SER A 100 20.36 3.05 -15.06
CA SER A 100 19.74 1.85 -15.63
C SER A 100 18.25 2.01 -15.93
N LEU A 101 17.54 2.84 -15.15
CA LEU A 101 16.13 3.15 -15.30
C LEU A 101 15.95 4.60 -14.87
N SER A 102 15.68 5.51 -15.81
CA SER A 102 15.60 6.94 -15.51
C SER A 102 14.47 7.26 -14.51
N ASP A 103 14.50 8.44 -13.88
CA ASP A 103 13.41 8.86 -12.99
C ASP A 103 12.10 9.06 -13.76
N ALA A 104 12.16 9.52 -15.01
CA ALA A 104 10.97 9.65 -15.85
C ALA A 104 10.31 8.28 -16.12
N ASP A 105 11.09 7.31 -16.59
CA ASP A 105 10.59 5.95 -16.85
C ASP A 105 10.10 5.26 -15.56
N ALA A 106 10.76 5.53 -14.43
CA ALA A 106 10.31 5.03 -13.13
C ALA A 106 8.96 5.64 -12.73
N LEU A 107 8.73 6.93 -12.99
CA LEU A 107 7.44 7.58 -12.71
C LEU A 107 6.34 7.13 -13.67
N ASP A 108 6.68 6.74 -14.90
CA ASP A 108 5.75 6.06 -15.80
C ASP A 108 5.34 4.69 -15.20
N ILE A 109 6.31 3.88 -14.73
CA ILE A 109 6.03 2.61 -14.03
C ILE A 109 5.16 2.86 -12.79
N TYR A 110 5.45 3.90 -12.00
CA TYR A 110 4.62 4.29 -10.87
C TYR A 110 3.18 4.58 -11.31
N ALA A 111 2.99 5.37 -12.37
CA ALA A 111 1.67 5.67 -12.92
C ALA A 111 0.92 4.41 -13.33
N TYR A 112 1.60 3.43 -13.92
CA TYR A 112 1.00 2.13 -14.24
C TYR A 112 0.60 1.35 -12.99
N ILE A 113 1.48 1.22 -11.98
CA ILE A 113 1.16 0.53 -10.72
C ILE A 113 0.01 1.22 -9.99
N ARG A 114 -0.11 2.55 -10.11
CA ARG A 114 -1.23 3.34 -9.56
C ARG A 114 -2.60 2.96 -10.16
N THR A 115 -2.65 2.16 -11.22
CA THR A 115 -3.89 1.57 -11.76
C THR A 115 -4.29 0.25 -11.07
N PHE A 116 -3.40 -0.39 -10.32
CA PHE A 116 -3.65 -1.69 -9.69
C PHE A 116 -4.53 -1.59 -8.46
N LYS A 117 -5.42 -2.57 -8.30
CA LYS A 117 -6.31 -2.74 -7.14
C LYS A 117 -6.39 -4.22 -6.79
N ASP A 118 -6.33 -4.53 -5.50
CA ASP A 118 -6.61 -5.88 -5.00
C ASP A 118 -8.13 -6.10 -4.99
N ASP A 119 -8.66 -6.58 -6.11
CA ASP A 119 -10.09 -6.83 -6.30
C ASP A 119 -10.33 -8.26 -6.79
N PRO A 120 -10.00 -9.28 -5.96
CA PRO A 120 -10.23 -10.67 -6.34
C PRO A 120 -11.73 -10.96 -6.39
N PRO A 121 -12.22 -11.75 -7.38
CA PRO A 121 -13.62 -12.13 -7.43
C PRO A 121 -14.03 -13.00 -6.24
N ASP A 122 -15.31 -12.96 -5.90
CA ASP A 122 -15.89 -13.81 -4.86
C ASP A 122 -15.70 -15.29 -5.20
N VAL A 123 -15.39 -16.10 -4.19
CA VAL A 123 -15.03 -17.51 -4.40
C VAL A 123 -16.19 -18.31 -4.98
N GLU A 124 -17.40 -17.92 -4.60
CA GLU A 124 -18.68 -18.43 -5.05
C GLU A 124 -18.85 -18.31 -6.58
N ASP A 125 -18.25 -17.28 -7.16
CA ASP A 125 -18.29 -16.98 -8.60
C ASP A 125 -17.18 -17.70 -9.38
N ILE A 126 -16.31 -18.46 -8.70
CA ILE A 126 -15.23 -19.25 -9.31
C ILE A 126 -15.52 -20.75 -9.12
N PRO A 127 -16.21 -21.41 -10.07
CA PRO A 127 -16.65 -22.80 -9.91
C PRO A 127 -15.52 -23.78 -9.54
N ALA A 128 -14.34 -23.58 -10.12
CA ALA A 128 -13.17 -24.41 -9.84
C ALA A 128 -12.69 -24.29 -8.37
N LEU A 129 -12.59 -23.05 -7.85
CA LEU A 129 -12.14 -22.83 -6.48
C LEU A 129 -13.21 -23.25 -5.47
N LYS A 130 -14.47 -22.96 -5.77
CA LYS A 130 -15.61 -23.44 -4.98
C LYS A 130 -15.60 -24.97 -4.83
N ALA A 131 -15.40 -25.71 -5.92
CA ALA A 131 -15.36 -27.17 -5.90
C ALA A 131 -14.22 -27.71 -5.00
N ILE A 132 -13.05 -27.06 -5.02
CA ILE A 132 -11.92 -27.41 -4.14
C ILE A 132 -12.30 -27.21 -2.67
N LEU A 133 -12.90 -26.08 -2.32
CA LEU A 133 -13.31 -25.79 -0.94
C LEU A 133 -14.40 -26.72 -0.44
N ASP A 134 -15.40 -27.04 -1.27
CA ASP A 134 -16.47 -27.97 -0.90
C ASP A 134 -15.91 -29.37 -0.67
N GLY A 135 -14.99 -29.83 -1.53
CA GLY A 135 -14.33 -31.13 -1.37
C GLY A 135 -13.42 -31.20 -0.13
N ALA A 136 -12.81 -30.09 0.28
CA ALA A 136 -12.03 -30.02 1.51
C ALA A 136 -12.91 -30.09 2.78
N LYS A 137 -14.10 -29.47 2.75
CA LYS A 137 -15.05 -29.48 3.89
C LYS A 137 -15.74 -30.83 4.11
N ALA A 138 -15.79 -31.67 3.08
CA ALA A 138 -16.45 -32.98 3.13
C ALA A 138 -15.56 -34.10 3.70
N GLN A 139 -14.30 -33.79 4.03
CA GLN A 139 -13.33 -34.70 4.67
C GLN A 139 -13.34 -34.51 6.19
#